data_AF-A0AAU3RUH6-F1
#
_entry.id   AF-A0AAU3RUH6-F1
#
_cell.length_a   1.000
_cell.length_b   1.000
_cell.length_c   1.000
_cell.angle_alpha   90.00
_cell.angle_beta   90.00
_cell.angle_gamma   90.00
#
_symmetry.space_group_name_H-M   'P 1'
#
loop_
_entity.id
_entity.type
_entity.pdbx_description
1 polymer ?
#
loop_
_entity_poly.entity_id
_entity_poly.type
_entity_poly.pdbx_seq_one_letter_code
_entity_poly.pdbx_strand_id
1 'polypeptide(L)'
;MLIVSTGQEGGNWSPWGQFDGALRAVAAETNADGRMELFGVNSAGSIFHRWQMTPAGGSWSGWEQFDGALTSIAVARNADGRLELFGTNSAGSIFHRW
;
A
#
# COMPACT_ATOMS: atom_id res chain seq x y z
N MET A 1 0.74 -1.32 22.16
CA MET A 1 -0.47 -1.49 21.34
C MET A 1 -0.65 -2.97 21.13
N LEU A 2 -1.73 -3.53 21.67
CA LEU A 2 -1.93 -4.97 21.76
C LEU A 2 -2.66 -5.44 20.50
N ILE A 3 -2.01 -6.21 19.63
CA ILE A 3 -2.74 -7.05 18.66
C ILE A 3 -2.82 -8.42 19.32
N VAL A 4 -4.01 -8.80 19.79
CA VAL A 4 -4.27 -10.15 20.28
C VAL A 4 -4.75 -10.97 19.08
N SER A 5 -3.91 -11.86 18.56
CA SER A 5 -4.38 -13.08 17.91
C SER A 5 -3.25 -14.13 17.93
N THR A 6 -3.18 -14.94 18.99
CA THR A 6 -2.36 -16.17 19.00
C THR A 6 -3.14 -17.40 18.53
N GLY A 7 -4.26 -17.21 17.83
CA GLY A 7 -5.04 -18.29 17.24
C GLY A 7 -5.48 -17.90 15.84
N GLN A 8 -5.44 -18.85 14.91
CA GLN A 8 -6.02 -18.74 13.57
C GLN A 8 -7.44 -18.16 13.70
N GLU A 9 -7.60 -16.89 13.33
CA GLU A 9 -8.91 -16.26 13.23
C GLU A 9 -9.70 -17.06 12.19
N GLY A 10 -10.85 -17.62 12.58
CA GLY A 10 -11.57 -18.64 11.81
C GLY A 10 -11.69 -18.30 10.32
N GLY A 11 -11.11 -19.16 9.48
CA GLY A 11 -10.97 -18.99 8.02
C GLY A 11 -9.54 -19.29 7.56
N ASN A 12 -9.31 -19.45 6.26
CA ASN A 12 -7.97 -19.65 5.65
C ASN A 12 -7.06 -18.40 5.75
N TRP A 13 -7.14 -17.63 6.83
CA TRP A 13 -6.37 -16.42 7.04
C TRP A 13 -5.07 -16.73 7.79
N SER A 14 -3.97 -16.11 7.38
CA SER A 14 -2.73 -16.16 8.14
C SER A 14 -2.85 -15.32 9.42
N PRO A 15 -2.00 -15.56 10.43
CA PRO A 15 -1.81 -14.58 11.49
C PRO A 15 -1.38 -13.21 10.93
N TRP A 16 -1.58 -12.15 11.70
CA TRP A 16 -1.09 -10.82 11.35
C TRP A 16 0.43 -10.81 11.19
N GLY A 17 0.89 -10.28 10.05
CA GLY A 17 2.30 -9.95 9.80
C GLY A 17 2.51 -8.44 9.89
N GLN A 18 3.64 -8.01 10.43
CA GLN A 18 4.00 -6.60 10.52
C GLN A 18 5.06 -6.23 9.48
N PHE A 19 4.82 -5.16 8.73
CA PHE A 19 5.85 -4.49 7.95
C PHE A 19 6.62 -3.47 8.81
N ASP A 20 7.88 -3.22 8.45
CA ASP A 20 8.65 -2.08 8.91
C ASP A 20 8.03 -0.75 8.45
N GLY A 21 8.45 0.36 9.05
CA GLY A 21 7.94 1.71 8.75
C GLY A 21 6.65 2.07 9.49
N ALA A 22 6.13 3.27 9.20
CA ALA A 22 4.92 3.79 9.83
C ALA A 22 4.09 4.61 8.83
N LEU A 23 2.98 4.05 8.38
CA LEU A 23 2.01 4.70 7.50
C LEU A 23 0.68 4.91 8.25
N ARG A 24 -0.05 5.96 7.88
CA ARG A 24 -1.36 6.30 8.46
C ARG A 24 -2.54 5.90 7.57
N ALA A 25 -2.33 5.84 6.26
CA ALA A 25 -3.29 5.33 5.30
C ALA A 25 -2.54 4.52 4.25
N VAL A 26 -3.18 3.44 3.79
CA VAL A 26 -2.61 2.53 2.78
C VAL A 26 -3.68 2.14 1.76
N ALA A 27 -3.23 1.83 0.55
CA ALA A 27 -4.03 1.21 -0.49
C ALA A 27 -3.15 0.21 -1.25
N ALA A 28 -3.72 -0.90 -1.73
CA ALA A 28 -2.97 -1.90 -2.47
C ALA A 28 -3.79 -2.42 -3.64
N GLU A 29 -3.10 -2.80 -4.70
CA GLU A 29 -3.68 -3.46 -5.87
C GLU A 29 -2.67 -4.45 -6.44
N THR A 30 -3.18 -5.42 -7.18
CA THR A 30 -2.32 -6.37 -7.89
C THR A 30 -1.82 -5.69 -9.18
N ASN A 31 -0.57 -5.88 -9.54
CA ASN A 31 -0.02 -5.50 -10.84
C ASN A 31 -0.49 -6.47 -11.94
N ALA A 32 -0.35 -6.08 -13.21
CA ALA A 32 -0.69 -6.94 -14.35
C ALA A 32 0.09 -8.27 -14.37
N ASP A 33 1.27 -8.31 -13.76
CA ASP A 33 2.12 -9.50 -13.63
C ASP A 33 1.79 -10.41 -12.42
N GLY A 34 0.76 -10.05 -11.64
CA GLY A 34 0.30 -10.82 -10.48
C GLY A 34 1.00 -10.50 -9.15
N ARG A 35 1.94 -9.54 -9.12
CA ARG A 35 2.57 -9.06 -7.87
C ARG A 35 1.69 -7.99 -7.21
N MET A 36 1.45 -8.07 -5.91
CA MET A 36 0.81 -6.97 -5.18
C MET A 36 1.76 -5.80 -4.97
N GLU A 37 1.23 -4.59 -5.03
CA GLU A 37 1.93 -3.36 -4.67
C GLU A 37 1.10 -2.57 -3.67
N LEU A 38 1.77 -2.14 -2.60
CA LEU A 38 1.21 -1.43 -1.46
C LEU A 38 1.73 0.00 -1.49
N PHE A 39 0.81 0.95 -1.50
CA PHE A 39 1.06 2.38 -1.41
C PHE A 39 0.58 2.89 -0.06
N GLY A 40 1.20 3.95 0.45
CA GLY A 40 0.66 4.65 1.61
C GLY A 40 1.30 6.00 1.89
N VAL A 41 0.72 6.69 2.86
CA VAL A 41 1.20 8.00 3.33
C VAL A 41 1.50 7.93 4.82
N ASN A 42 2.61 8.54 5.24
CA ASN A 42 2.95 8.65 6.65
C ASN A 42 2.30 9.89 7.31
N SER A 43 2.55 10.10 8.60
CA SER A 43 2.01 11.26 9.33
C SER A 43 2.52 12.63 8.87
N ALA A 44 3.65 12.66 8.16
CA ALA A 44 4.22 13.86 7.57
C ALA A 44 3.72 14.12 6.13
N GLY A 45 2.83 13.25 5.62
CA GLY A 45 2.31 13.31 4.26
C GLY A 45 3.25 12.75 3.19
N SER A 46 4.40 12.18 3.57
CA SER A 46 5.32 11.54 2.64
C SER A 46 4.70 10.26 2.09
N ILE A 47 4.80 10.08 0.77
CA ILE A 47 4.16 9.01 0.01
C ILE A 47 5.18 7.90 -0.22
N PHE A 48 4.84 6.67 0.11
CA PHE A 48 5.71 5.51 -0.08
C PHE A 48 4.98 4.39 -0.81
N HIS A 49 5.76 3.52 -1.42
CA HIS A 49 5.28 2.26 -1.97
C HIS A 49 6.28 1.12 -1.73
N ARG A 50 5.78 -0.11 -1.78
CA ARG A 50 6.58 -1.35 -1.79
C ARG A 50 5.80 -2.44 -2.52
N TRP A 51 6.49 -3.42 -3.08
CA TRP A 51 5.87 -4.46 -3.90
C TRP A 51 6.35 -5.85 -3.53
N GLN A 52 5.56 -6.87 -3.86
CA GLN A 52 6.03 -8.24 -3.85
C GLN A 52 7.12 -8.43 -4.90
N MET A 53 8.19 -9.16 -4.54
CA MET A 53 9.25 -9.51 -5.48
C MET A 53 8.84 -10.61 -6.46
N THR A 54 7.86 -11.44 -6.08
CA THR A 54 7.29 -12.53 -6.90
C THR A 54 5.77 -12.60 -6.72
N PRO A 55 5.00 -13.08 -7.72
CA PRO A 55 3.57 -13.29 -7.56
C PRO A 55 3.23 -14.29 -6.45
N ALA A 56 2.00 -14.22 -5.93
CA ALA A 56 1.43 -15.17 -4.96
C ALA A 56 2.12 -15.26 -3.58
N GLY A 57 2.93 -14.27 -3.20
CA GLY A 57 3.54 -14.20 -1.87
C GLY A 57 5.05 -14.35 -1.87
N GLY A 58 5.64 -14.29 -0.68
CA GLY A 58 7.08 -14.31 -0.46
C GLY A 58 7.63 -12.96 0.00
N SER A 59 8.86 -12.65 -0.43
CA SER A 59 9.56 -11.43 -0.04
C SER A 59 8.96 -10.19 -0.69
N TRP A 60 8.98 -9.09 0.06
CA TRP A 60 8.62 -7.75 -0.42
C TRP A 60 9.88 -6.92 -0.60
N SER A 61 9.83 -5.92 -1.49
CA SER A 61 10.85 -4.88 -1.58
C SER A 61 10.94 -4.08 -0.27
N GLY A 62 11.97 -3.24 -0.16
CA GLY A 62 11.96 -2.13 0.80
C GLY A 62 10.94 -1.06 0.42
N TRP A 63 10.70 -0.11 1.32
CA TRP A 63 9.90 1.09 1.03
C TRP A 63 10.68 2.04 0.13
N GLU A 64 10.06 2.46 -0.96
CA GLU A 64 10.54 3.55 -1.82
C GLU A 64 9.61 4.75 -1.68
N GLN A 65 10.16 5.96 -1.84
CA GLN A 65 9.45 7.21 -1.62
C GLN A 65 9.13 7.90 -2.96
N PHE A 66 7.89 8.35 -3.10
CA PHE A 66 7.52 9.31 -4.15
C PHE A 66 7.65 10.76 -3.67
N ASP A 67 7.85 11.66 -4.62
CA ASP A 67 7.76 13.10 -4.43
C ASP A 67 6.32 13.56 -4.13
N GLY A 68 6.21 14.77 -3.57
CA GLY A 68 4.93 15.37 -3.19
C GLY A 68 4.48 15.04 -1.76
N ALA A 69 3.26 15.49 -1.43
CA ALA A 69 2.68 15.27 -0.12
C ALA A 69 1.16 15.04 -0.22
N LEU A 70 0.69 13.92 0.32
CA LEU A 70 -0.71 13.52 0.35
C LEU A 70 -1.13 13.13 1.78
N THR A 71 -2.41 13.28 2.07
CA THR A 71 -3.05 12.90 3.34
C THR A 71 -4.01 11.72 3.19
N SER A 72 -4.39 11.38 1.96
CA SER A 72 -5.18 10.20 1.60
C SER A 72 -4.60 9.52 0.38
N ILE A 73 -4.94 8.24 0.19
CA ILE A 73 -4.45 7.45 -0.94
C ILE A 73 -5.49 6.41 -1.37
N ALA A 74 -5.63 6.23 -2.68
CA ALA A 74 -6.40 5.17 -3.32
C ALA A 74 -5.65 4.72 -4.57
N VAL A 75 -5.81 3.47 -4.98
CA VAL A 75 -5.18 2.93 -6.20
C VAL A 75 -6.21 2.14 -7.00
N ALA A 76 -6.11 2.21 -8.32
CA ALA A 76 -6.89 1.38 -9.23
C ALA A 76 -6.01 0.87 -10.37
N ARG A 77 -6.41 -0.24 -10.99
CA ARG A 77 -5.78 -0.72 -12.22
C ARG A 77 -6.56 -0.19 -13.43
N ASN A 78 -5.85 0.47 -14.33
CA ASN A 78 -6.37 0.89 -15.63
C ASN A 78 -6.68 -0.32 -16.52
N ALA A 79 -7.54 -0.11 -17.52
CA ALA A 79 -7.90 -1.17 -18.48
C ALA A 79 -6.70 -1.68 -19.29
N ASP A 80 -5.64 -0.88 -19.43
CA ASP A 80 -4.37 -1.26 -20.06
C ASP A 80 -3.40 -2.00 -19.12
N GLY A 81 -3.79 -2.22 -17.87
CA GLY A 81 -3.03 -2.99 -16.88
C GLY A 81 -2.11 -2.17 -15.97
N ARG A 82 -1.92 -0.87 -16.21
CA ARG A 82 -1.10 -0.01 -15.33
C ARG A 82 -1.86 0.35 -14.06
N LEU A 83 -1.15 0.51 -12.94
CA LEU A 83 -1.73 1.07 -11.73
C LEU A 83 -1.76 2.60 -11.82
N GLU A 84 -2.81 3.19 -11.26
CA GLU A 84 -2.95 4.63 -11.11
C GLU A 84 -3.31 4.95 -9.66
N LEU A 85 -2.50 5.82 -9.08
CA LEU A 85 -2.60 6.30 -7.72
C LEU A 85 -3.40 7.60 -7.70
N PHE A 86 -4.28 7.75 -6.73
CA PHE A 86 -5.07 8.95 -6.46
C PHE A 86 -4.89 9.35 -5.00
N GLY A 87 -5.02 10.64 -4.70
CA GLY A 87 -5.06 11.10 -3.31
C GLY A 87 -5.34 12.59 -3.19
N THR A 88 -5.57 13.03 -1.96
CA THR A 88 -5.72 14.44 -1.62
C THR A 88 -4.56 14.93 -0.79
N ASN A 89 -4.20 16.22 -0.91
CA ASN A 89 -3.26 16.86 0.02
C ASN A 89 -4.00 17.49 1.22
N SER A 90 -3.27 18.17 2.11
CA SER A 90 -3.83 18.83 3.29
C SER A 90 -4.80 19.98 2.98
N ALA A 91 -4.74 20.55 1.78
CA ALA A 91 -5.67 21.57 1.30
C ALA A 91 -6.92 20.96 0.62
N GLY A 92 -7.03 19.63 0.58
CA GLY A 92 -8.12 18.93 -0.12
C GLY A 92 -7.99 18.95 -1.65
N SER A 93 -6.88 19.44 -2.21
CA SER A 93 -6.62 19.34 -3.65
C SER A 93 -6.35 17.89 -4.03
N ILE A 94 -6.91 17.46 -5.17
CA ILE A 94 -6.86 16.07 -5.64
C ILE A 94 -5.72 15.93 -6.65
N PHE A 95 -4.95 14.85 -6.54
CA PHE A 95 -3.83 14.51 -7.41
C PHE A 95 -3.90 13.05 -7.84
N HIS A 96 -3.23 12.73 -8.94
CA HIS A 96 -3.06 11.37 -9.44
C HIS A 96 -1.70 11.16 -10.11
N ARG A 97 -1.26 9.90 -10.25
CA ARG A 97 0.00 9.47 -10.89
C ARG A 97 -0.12 8.05 -11.44
N TRP A 98 0.48 7.76 -12.60
CA TRP A 98 0.47 6.45 -13.27
C TRP A 98 1.79 6.10 -13.96
#